data_AF-A0A9E4B6M3-F1
#
_entry.id   AF-A0A9E4B6M3-F1
#
_cell.length_a   1.000
_cell.length_b   1.000
_cell.length_c   1.000
_cell.angle_alpha   90.00
_cell.angle_beta   90.00
_cell.angle_gamma   90.00
#
_symmetry.space_group_name_H-M   'P 1'
#
loop_
_entity.id
_entity.type
_entity.pdbx_description
1 polymer ?
#
loop_
_entity_poly.entity_id
_entity_poly.type
_entity_poly.pdbx_seq_one_letter_code
_entity_poly.pdbx_strand_id
1 'polypeptide(L)'
;MSKGLAAVLVLFSITAAADYPDPERFRPAIDAFLAADAESAPPHGAVVATGSSSMRGWHDRIAEDLAPLTIIPRGFGGSNMKDVRHFLDELVLRHAPR
;
A
#
# COMPACT_ATOMS: atom_id res chain seq x y z
N MET A 1 -44.33 25.52 34.26
CA MET A 1 -43.65 24.21 34.12
C MET A 1 -44.13 23.54 32.85
N SER A 2 -43.33 23.58 31.78
CA SER A 2 -43.50 22.66 30.64
C SER A 2 -42.10 22.26 30.19
N LYS A 3 -41.75 21.00 30.47
CA LYS A 3 -40.49 20.38 30.04
C LYS A 3 -40.68 19.95 28.59
N GLY A 4 -40.02 20.62 27.65
CA GLY A 4 -39.96 20.20 26.25
C GLY A 4 -38.99 19.04 26.10
N LEU A 5 -39.49 17.87 25.69
CA LEU A 5 -38.68 16.69 25.40
C LEU A 5 -38.00 16.87 24.04
N ALA A 6 -36.68 17.02 24.01
CA ALA A 6 -35.92 16.99 22.78
C ALA A 6 -35.66 15.52 22.38
N ALA A 7 -36.22 15.08 21.26
CA ALA A 7 -35.89 13.79 20.67
C ALA A 7 -34.59 13.93 19.87
N VAL A 8 -33.51 13.28 20.33
CA VAL A 8 -32.27 13.15 19.58
C VAL A 8 -32.42 11.96 18.63
N LEU A 9 -32.52 12.25 17.34
CA LEU A 9 -32.53 11.23 16.29
C LEU A 9 -31.08 10.80 16.00
N VAL A 10 -30.66 9.66 16.53
CA VAL A 10 -29.36 9.07 16.19
C VAL A 10 -29.51 8.29 14.89
N LEU A 11 -29.05 8.88 13.78
CA LEU A 11 -28.91 8.18 12.50
C LEU A 11 -27.67 7.29 12.54
N PHE A 12 -27.88 5.97 12.67
CA PHE A 12 -26.84 4.99 12.37
C PHE A 12 -26.74 4.82 10.86
N SER A 13 -25.70 5.39 10.24
CA SER A 13 -25.36 5.07 8.86
C SER A 13 -24.88 3.62 8.79
N ILE A 14 -25.67 2.76 8.16
CA ILE A 14 -25.21 1.45 7.72
C ILE A 14 -24.19 1.71 6.60
N THR A 15 -22.91 1.68 6.92
CA THR A 15 -21.86 1.64 5.90
C THR A 15 -21.93 0.27 5.23
N ALA A 16 -22.52 0.20 4.03
CA ALA A 16 -22.32 -0.93 3.14
C ALA A 16 -20.81 -1.11 2.91
N ALA A 17 -20.31 -2.35 2.91
CA ALA A 17 -18.92 -2.61 2.57
C ALA A 17 -18.66 -2.06 1.16
N ALA A 18 -17.73 -1.11 1.04
CA ALA A 18 -17.38 -0.55 -0.26
C ALA A 18 -16.71 -1.66 -1.09
N ASP A 19 -17.22 -1.89 -2.29
CA ASP A 19 -16.50 -2.71 -3.26
C ASP A 19 -15.16 -2.06 -3.54
N TYR A 20 -14.12 -2.87 -3.52
CA TYR A 20 -12.78 -2.40 -3.84
C TYR A 20 -12.65 -2.34 -5.37
N PRO A 21 -12.07 -1.27 -5.93
CA PRO A 21 -11.77 -1.22 -7.35
C PRO A 21 -10.91 -2.41 -7.77
N ASP A 22 -10.99 -2.76 -9.05
CA ASP A 22 -10.10 -3.77 -9.63
C ASP A 22 -8.61 -3.37 -9.40
N PRO A 23 -7.81 -4.22 -8.71
CA PRO A 23 -6.40 -3.98 -8.49
C PRO A 23 -5.59 -3.76 -9.77
N GLU A 24 -6.02 -4.31 -10.92
CA GLU A 24 -5.32 -4.16 -12.22
C GLU A 24 -5.16 -2.69 -12.67
N ARG A 25 -5.92 -1.76 -12.09
CA ARG A 25 -5.67 -0.31 -12.25
C ARG A 25 -4.25 0.12 -11.88
N PHE A 26 -3.54 -0.66 -11.06
CA PHE A 26 -2.15 -0.41 -10.67
C PHE A 26 -1.13 -1.18 -11.48
N ARG A 27 -1.54 -1.94 -12.50
CA ARG A 27 -0.62 -2.70 -13.34
C ARG A 27 0.56 -1.85 -13.86
N PRO A 28 0.37 -0.61 -14.35
CA PRO A 28 1.48 0.23 -14.80
C PRO A 28 2.53 0.53 -13.72
N ALA A 29 2.11 0.66 -12.45
CA ALA A 29 3.05 0.89 -11.35
C ALA A 29 3.86 -0.37 -11.05
N ILE A 30 3.24 -1.54 -11.13
CA ILE A 30 3.95 -2.81 -10.94
C ILE A 30 4.89 -3.08 -12.11
N ASP A 31 4.45 -2.86 -13.35
CA ASP A 31 5.30 -3.05 -14.53
C ASP A 31 6.54 -2.14 -14.49
N ALA A 32 6.40 -0.91 -13.97
CA ALA A 32 7.54 -0.03 -13.75
C ALA A 32 8.55 -0.61 -12.75
N PHE A 33 8.07 -1.25 -11.66
CA PHE A 33 8.94 -1.96 -10.73
C PHE A 33 9.62 -3.17 -11.40
N LEU A 34 8.89 -3.93 -12.22
CA LEU A 34 9.43 -5.09 -12.93
C LEU A 34 10.47 -4.70 -13.97
N ALA A 35 10.25 -3.59 -14.68
CA ALA A 35 11.21 -3.03 -15.64
C ALA A 35 12.49 -2.59 -14.93
N ALA A 36 12.37 -1.85 -13.81
CA ALA A 36 13.52 -1.44 -13.02
C ALA A 36 14.33 -2.65 -12.51
N ASP A 37 13.67 -3.74 -12.13
CA ASP A 37 14.34 -4.97 -11.70
C ASP A 37 15.06 -5.70 -12.83
N ALA A 38 14.51 -5.62 -14.05
CA ALA A 38 15.16 -6.18 -15.23
C ALA A 38 16.42 -5.41 -15.62
N GLU A 39 16.45 -4.10 -15.39
CA GLU A 39 17.62 -3.24 -15.58
C GLU A 39 18.67 -3.44 -14.48
N SER A 40 18.24 -3.56 -13.22
CA SER A 40 19.11 -3.73 -12.06
C SER A 40 18.42 -4.59 -11.00
N ALA A 41 18.74 -5.88 -10.99
CA ALA A 41 18.11 -6.84 -10.09
C ALA A 41 18.39 -6.50 -8.61
N PRO A 42 17.35 -6.31 -7.78
CA PRO A 42 17.54 -6.13 -6.34
C PRO A 42 18.14 -7.38 -5.67
N PRO A 43 18.93 -7.22 -4.60
CA PRO A 43 19.48 -8.36 -3.88
C PRO A 43 18.37 -9.17 -3.17
N HIS A 44 18.56 -10.49 -3.11
CA HIS A 44 17.73 -11.36 -2.28
C HIS A 44 17.95 -11.11 -0.78
N GLY A 45 16.96 -11.43 0.06
CA GLY A 45 17.05 -11.26 1.51
C GLY A 45 16.97 -9.81 2.00
N ALA A 46 16.64 -8.87 1.12
CA ALA A 46 16.37 -7.49 1.48
C ALA A 46 14.98 -7.32 2.13
N VAL A 47 14.71 -6.15 2.73
CA VAL A 47 13.37 -5.78 3.19
C VAL A 47 12.62 -5.11 2.05
N VAL A 48 11.45 -5.63 1.72
CA VAL A 48 10.55 -4.99 0.76
C VAL A 48 9.62 -4.03 1.50
N ALA A 49 9.74 -2.74 1.21
CA ALA A 49 8.92 -1.70 1.85
C ALA A 49 7.76 -1.31 0.92
N THR A 50 6.55 -1.78 1.24
CA THR A 50 5.35 -1.56 0.41
C THR A 50 4.23 -0.83 1.18
N GLY A 51 3.23 -0.35 0.44
CA GLY A 51 2.12 0.47 0.95
C GLY A 51 1.66 1.49 -0.09
N SER A 52 0.91 2.49 0.37
CA SER A 52 0.27 3.49 -0.51
C SER A 52 1.09 4.78 -0.64
N SER A 53 0.44 5.95 -0.54
CA SER A 53 1.06 7.27 -0.72
C SER A 53 2.16 7.56 0.28
N SER A 54 1.99 7.20 1.55
CA SER A 54 3.03 7.41 2.58
C SER A 54 4.29 6.61 2.28
N MET A 55 4.14 5.36 1.85
CA MET A 55 5.30 4.55 1.46
C MET A 55 5.94 5.07 0.18
N ARG A 56 5.13 5.45 -0.83
CA ARG A 56 5.63 6.05 -2.07
C ARG A 56 6.40 7.35 -1.82
N GLY A 57 5.92 8.19 -0.92
CA GLY A 57 6.58 9.43 -0.54
C GLY A 57 7.88 9.23 0.25
N TRP A 58 8.15 8.01 0.74
CA TRP A 58 9.35 7.69 1.51
C TRP A 58 10.49 7.14 0.65
N HIS A 59 10.26 6.84 -0.64
CA HIS A 59 11.23 6.16 -1.51
C HIS A 59 12.62 6.80 -1.53
N ASP A 60 12.70 8.12 -1.60
CA ASP A 60 13.96 8.85 -1.75
C ASP A 60 14.81 8.87 -0.48
N ARG A 61 14.24 8.52 0.68
CA ARG A 61 14.88 8.66 2.01
C ARG A 61 14.97 7.36 2.79
N ILE A 62 14.14 6.37 2.46
CA ILE A 62 13.99 5.14 3.26
C ILE A 62 15.27 4.33 3.39
N ALA A 63 16.15 4.35 2.39
CA ALA A 63 17.44 3.65 2.46
C ALA A 63 18.39 4.29 3.49
N GLU A 64 18.39 5.61 3.60
CA GLU A 64 19.18 6.35 4.59
C GLU A 64 18.57 6.20 5.99
N ASP A 65 17.25 6.40 6.08
CA ASP A 65 16.53 6.38 7.36
C ASP A 65 16.57 5.00 8.04
N LEU A 66 16.67 3.92 7.26
CA LEU A 66 16.70 2.54 7.75
C LEU A 66 18.08 1.89 7.64
N ALA A 67 19.15 2.64 7.42
CA ALA A 67 20.50 2.09 7.43
C ALA A 67 20.79 1.37 8.78
N PRO A 68 21.46 0.20 8.76
CA PRO A 68 22.15 -0.43 7.63
C PRO A 68 21.31 -1.46 6.86
N LEU A 69 19.97 -1.42 6.97
CA LEU A 69 19.12 -2.39 6.29
C LEU A 69 19.13 -2.16 4.77
N THR A 70 19.22 -3.24 4.00
CA THR A 70 18.97 -3.19 2.55
C THR A 70 17.47 -3.15 2.30
N ILE A 71 16.99 -2.06 1.69
CA ILE A 71 15.57 -1.81 1.44
C ILE A 71 15.27 -1.82 -0.06
N ILE A 72 14.16 -2.45 -0.45
CA ILE A 72 13.57 -2.39 -1.80
C ILE A 72 12.26 -1.58 -1.71
N PRO A 73 12.22 -0.33 -2.20
CA PRO A 73 11.02 0.50 -2.15
C PRO A 73 9.98 0.06 -3.18
N ARG A 74 8.78 -0.33 -2.71
CA ARG A 74 7.67 -0.91 -3.49
C ARG A 74 6.31 -0.31 -3.15
N GLY A 75 6.30 0.94 -2.69
CA GLY A 75 5.08 1.71 -2.43
C GLY A 75 4.47 2.33 -3.69
N PHE A 76 3.17 2.16 -3.90
CA PHE A 76 2.44 2.72 -5.06
C PHE A 76 1.17 3.43 -4.60
N GLY A 77 1.02 4.71 -4.96
CA GLY A 77 0.06 5.63 -4.34
C GLY A 77 -1.40 5.30 -4.64
N GLY A 78 -2.27 5.49 -3.64
CA GLY A 78 -3.72 5.23 -3.77
C GLY A 78 -4.13 3.77 -3.61
N SER A 79 -3.17 2.89 -3.32
CA SER A 79 -3.41 1.48 -3.04
C SER A 79 -3.97 1.25 -1.63
N ASN A 80 -4.61 0.10 -1.47
CA ASN A 80 -4.99 -0.48 -0.19
C ASN A 80 -4.42 -1.91 -0.07
N MET A 81 -4.66 -2.58 1.06
CA MET A 81 -4.11 -3.92 1.32
C MET A 81 -4.58 -4.98 0.31
N LYS A 82 -5.79 -4.86 -0.27
CA LYS A 82 -6.24 -5.79 -1.33
C LYS A 82 -5.41 -5.64 -2.60
N ASP A 83 -5.07 -4.41 -2.97
CA ASP A 83 -4.23 -4.14 -4.14
C ASP A 83 -2.82 -4.71 -3.94
N VAL A 84 -2.22 -4.49 -2.76
CA VAL A 84 -0.89 -5.04 -2.41
C VAL A 84 -0.93 -6.56 -2.40
N ARG A 85 -1.98 -7.16 -1.83
CA ARG A 85 -2.15 -8.61 -1.79
C ARG A 85 -2.31 -9.22 -3.18
N HIS A 86 -3.03 -8.55 -4.08
CA HIS A 86 -3.22 -9.02 -5.46
C HIS A 86 -1.88 -9.17 -6.19
N PHE A 87 -0.95 -8.22 -6.00
CA PHE A 87 0.37 -8.24 -6.61
C PHE A 87 1.48 -8.84 -5.72
N LEU A 88 1.13 -9.57 -4.67
CA LEU A 88 2.09 -9.98 -3.63
C LEU A 88 3.29 -10.75 -4.19
N ASP A 89 3.05 -11.66 -5.13
CA ASP A 89 4.10 -12.47 -5.75
C ASP A 89 5.07 -11.61 -6.57
N GLU A 90 4.53 -10.73 -7.40
CA GLU A 90 5.30 -9.86 -8.29
C GLU A 90 6.00 -8.71 -7.57
N LEU A 91 5.41 -8.22 -6.48
CA LEU A 91 5.88 -7.03 -5.78
C LEU A 91 6.85 -7.37 -4.64
N VAL A 92 6.60 -8.48 -3.94
CA VAL A 92 7.26 -8.81 -2.67
C VAL A 92 7.97 -10.16 -2.74
N LEU A 93 7.24 -11.25 -2.99
CA LEU A 93 7.77 -12.60 -2.76
C LEU A 93 8.85 -13.01 -3.76
N ARG A 94 8.82 -12.48 -5.00
CA ARG A 94 9.90 -12.70 -5.99
C ARG A 94 11.30 -12.32 -5.50
N HIS A 95 11.39 -11.42 -4.50
CA HIS A 95 12.67 -10.98 -3.95
C HIS A 95 13.22 -11.89 -2.86
N ALA A 96 12.48 -12.92 -2.43
CA ALA A 96 12.83 -13.74 -1.27
C ALA A 96 13.20 -12.86 -0.05
N PRO A 97 12.25 -12.02 0.44
CA PRO A 97 12.53 -11.12 1.55
C PRO A 97 12.87 -11.90 2.82
N ARG A 98 13.67 -11.28 3.70
CA ARG A 98 14.08 -11.87 4.99
C ARG A 98 13.01 -11.82 6.08
#